data_AF-A0A410RGN6-F1
#
_entry.id   AF-A0A410RGN6-F1
#
_cell.length_a   1.000
_cell.length_b   1.000
_cell.length_c   1.000
_cell.angle_alpha   90.00
_cell.angle_beta   90.00
_cell.angle_gamma   90.00
#
_symmetry.space_group_name_H-M   'P 1'
#
loop_
_entity.id
_entity.type
_entity.pdbx_description
1 polymer ?
#
loop_
_entity_poly.entity_id
_entity_poly.type
_entity_poly.pdbx_seq_one_letter_code
_entity_poly.pdbx_strand_id
1 'polypeptide(L)'
;MKLLVVVLLALAAYVNADCDLLESYKVKHQWQRIYSDTEHRIQFTLDLWHEFFHDHKEAIDLFKRVHGNNIYSPEFLAHGSRVIAGLDMLICSLDEPATLAALLSHLKDQHIERNIKPEFFDLFGEDLLEVVADILGVDFDKQAWLDCYNHIVAGIKS
;
A
#
# COMPACT_ATOMS: atom_id res chain seq x y z
N MET A 1 3.16 36.36 28.11
CA MET A 1 2.98 34.89 28.28
C MET A 1 1.81 34.31 27.50
N LYS A 2 0.62 34.95 27.45
CA LYS A 2 -0.52 34.42 26.66
C LYS A 2 -0.27 34.33 25.14
N LEU A 3 0.42 35.32 24.55
CA LEU A 3 0.76 35.29 23.12
C LEU A 3 1.78 34.20 22.73
N LEU A 4 2.75 33.89 23.60
CA LEU A 4 3.76 32.87 23.33
C LEU A 4 3.17 31.45 23.33
N VAL A 5 2.15 31.20 24.16
CA VAL A 5 1.43 29.92 24.22
C VAL A 5 0.56 29.71 22.97
N VAL A 6 -0.04 30.78 22.43
CA VAL A 6 -0.86 30.69 21.21
C VAL A 6 -0.02 30.42 19.96
N VAL A 7 1.20 30.97 19.88
CA VAL A 7 2.14 30.71 18.77
C VAL A 7 2.65 29.27 18.80
N LEU A 8 2.95 28.71 19.97
CA LEU A 8 3.37 27.30 20.11
C LEU A 8 2.25 26.30 19.77
N LEU A 9 0.98 26.63 20.03
CA LEU A 9 -0.16 25.80 19.64
C LEU A 9 -0.48 25.87 18.14
N ALA A 10 -0.19 27.00 17.48
CA ALA A 10 -0.38 27.15 16.03
C ALA A 10 0.68 26.41 15.20
N LEU A 11 1.86 26.15 15.76
CA LEU A 11 2.91 25.32 15.15
C LEU A 11 2.61 23.81 15.21
N ALA A 12 1.58 23.38 15.97
CA ALA A 12 1.25 21.98 16.17
C ALA A 12 0.06 21.47 15.33
N ALA A 13 -0.48 22.28 14.41
CA ALA A 13 -1.78 22.02 13.78
C ALA A 13 -1.81 22.05 12.25
N TYR A 14 -0.71 21.66 11.60
CA TYR A 14 -0.75 21.14 10.23
C TYR A 14 -0.16 19.74 10.22
N VAL A 15 -0.82 18.83 10.95
CA VAL A 15 -0.76 17.41 10.59
C VAL A 15 -1.72 17.28 9.42
N ASN A 16 -1.24 17.51 8.21
CA ASN A 16 -1.99 17.06 7.04
C ASN A 16 -2.04 15.53 7.16
N ALA A 17 -3.21 14.93 6.95
CA ALA A 17 -3.36 13.48 6.80
C ALA A 17 -2.81 13.01 5.42
N ASP A 18 -1.84 13.73 4.88
CA ASP A 18 -1.20 13.46 3.59
C ASP A 18 0.18 12.91 3.90
N CYS A 19 0.56 11.84 3.22
CA CYS A 19 1.93 11.29 3.23
C CYS A 19 2.97 12.40 3.02
N ASP A 20 3.65 12.79 4.09
CA ASP A 20 4.63 13.85 4.03
C ASP A 20 6.00 13.37 3.51
N LEU A 21 6.93 14.30 3.29
CA LEU A 21 8.25 13.96 2.77
C LEU A 21 9.05 13.04 3.72
N LEU A 22 8.90 13.18 5.03
CA LEU A 22 9.60 12.33 5.99
C LEU A 22 8.96 10.94 6.05
N GLU A 23 7.63 10.87 6.02
CA GLU A 23 6.85 9.62 5.99
C GLU A 23 7.12 8.82 4.72
N SER A 24 7.14 9.47 3.55
CA SER A 24 7.53 8.82 2.29
C SER A 24 8.92 8.20 2.37
N TYR A 25 9.93 8.92 2.90
CA TYR A 25 11.26 8.35 3.10
C TYR A 25 11.26 7.20 4.11
N LYS A 26 10.46 7.29 5.18
CA LYS A 26 10.32 6.25 6.20
C LYS A 26 9.73 4.97 5.62
N VAL A 27 8.63 5.08 4.87
CA VAL A 27 7.98 3.96 4.17
C VAL A 27 8.91 3.35 3.13
N LYS A 28 9.58 4.17 2.30
CA LYS A 28 10.58 3.69 1.33
C LYS A 28 11.69 2.89 2.01
N HIS A 29 12.23 3.39 3.13
CA HIS A 29 13.29 2.70 3.87
C HIS A 29 12.81 1.40 4.50
N GLN A 30 11.62 1.36 5.09
CA GLN A 30 11.03 0.15 5.64
C GLN A 30 10.69 -0.88 4.55
N TRP A 31 10.15 -0.42 3.42
CA TRP A 31 9.81 -1.26 2.28
C TRP A 31 11.02 -2.00 1.72
N GLN A 32 12.20 -1.40 1.67
CA GLN A 32 13.43 -2.06 1.22
C GLN A 32 13.82 -3.29 2.05
N ARG A 33 13.37 -3.40 3.30
CA ARG A 33 13.58 -4.59 4.14
C ARG A 33 12.61 -5.72 3.80
N ILE A 34 11.43 -5.37 3.29
CA ILE A 34 10.35 -6.29 2.94
C ILE A 34 10.53 -6.78 1.49
N TYR A 35 10.64 -5.83 0.56
CA TYR A 35 10.77 -6.07 -0.86
C TYR A 35 12.24 -6.10 -1.29
N SER A 36 12.96 -7.10 -0.80
CA SER A 36 14.42 -7.23 -0.98
C SER A 36 14.78 -8.14 -2.17
N ASP A 37 15.13 -9.40 -1.93
CA ASP A 37 15.46 -10.38 -2.97
C ASP A 37 14.24 -11.18 -3.46
N THR A 38 14.44 -12.03 -4.46
CA THR A 38 13.37 -12.80 -5.09
C THR A 38 12.62 -13.70 -4.12
N GLU A 39 13.30 -14.33 -3.16
CA GLU A 39 12.66 -15.24 -2.22
C GLU A 39 11.75 -14.46 -1.26
N HIS A 40 12.25 -13.35 -0.70
CA HIS A 40 11.45 -12.49 0.18
C HIS A 40 10.24 -11.88 -0.55
N ARG A 41 10.40 -11.47 -1.82
CA ARG A 41 9.29 -10.93 -2.62
C ARG A 41 8.20 -11.96 -2.86
N ILE A 42 8.57 -13.20 -3.17
CA ILE A 42 7.61 -14.29 -3.38
C ILE A 42 6.91 -14.63 -2.07
N GLN A 43 7.66 -14.72 -0.98
CA GLN A 43 7.10 -15.01 0.34
C GLN A 43 6.11 -13.93 0.76
N PHE A 44 6.50 -12.66 0.72
CA PHE A 44 5.61 -11.53 1.01
C PHE A 44 4.35 -11.53 0.13
N THR A 45 4.49 -11.84 -1.16
CA THR A 45 3.34 -11.95 -2.06
C THR A 45 2.38 -13.03 -1.58
N LEU A 46 2.88 -14.21 -1.25
CA LEU A 46 2.05 -15.32 -0.78
C LEU A 46 1.39 -15.02 0.56
N ASP A 47 2.13 -14.45 1.51
CA ASP A 47 1.61 -14.10 2.85
C ASP A 47 0.48 -13.08 2.73
N LEU A 48 0.69 -12.01 1.96
CA LEU A 48 -0.34 -10.99 1.75
C LEU A 48 -1.61 -11.54 1.10
N TRP A 49 -1.48 -12.31 0.02
CA TRP A 49 -2.66 -12.87 -0.65
C TRP A 49 -3.32 -13.99 0.13
N HIS A 50 -2.56 -14.71 0.96
CA HIS A 50 -3.12 -15.67 1.90
C HIS A 50 -4.01 -14.96 2.91
N GLU A 51 -3.52 -13.91 3.57
CA GLU A 51 -4.28 -13.15 4.57
C GLU A 51 -5.53 -12.52 3.94
N PHE A 52 -5.36 -11.79 2.84
CA PHE A 52 -6.45 -11.10 2.16
C PHE A 52 -7.58 -12.03 1.69
N PHE A 53 -7.27 -13.23 1.19
CA PHE A 53 -8.30 -14.19 0.79
C PHE A 53 -8.83 -15.04 1.95
N HIS A 54 -8.09 -15.14 3.05
CA HIS A 54 -8.58 -15.75 4.27
C HIS A 54 -9.69 -14.88 4.88
N ASP A 55 -9.45 -13.58 4.99
CA ASP A 55 -10.34 -12.60 5.63
C ASP A 55 -11.47 -12.14 4.71
N HIS A 56 -11.20 -12.04 3.39
CA HIS A 56 -12.15 -11.54 2.40
C HIS A 56 -12.37 -12.55 1.26
N LYS A 57 -13.00 -13.68 1.58
CA LYS A 57 -13.26 -14.77 0.62
C LYS A 57 -14.04 -14.32 -0.61
N GLU A 58 -14.88 -13.30 -0.49
CA GLU A 58 -15.61 -12.68 -1.59
C GLU A 58 -14.69 -12.01 -2.63
N ALA A 59 -13.49 -11.60 -2.23
CA ALA A 59 -12.53 -10.96 -3.14
C ALA A 59 -11.96 -11.97 -4.16
N ILE A 60 -11.91 -13.27 -3.83
CA ILE A 60 -11.42 -14.35 -4.72
C ILE A 60 -12.12 -14.30 -6.08
N ASP A 61 -13.40 -13.94 -6.10
CA ASP A 61 -14.21 -13.85 -7.32
C ASP A 61 -13.70 -12.80 -8.32
N LEU A 62 -13.02 -11.75 -7.84
CA LEU A 62 -12.37 -10.73 -8.68
C LEU A 62 -11.15 -11.29 -9.42
N PHE A 63 -10.56 -12.38 -8.92
CA PHE A 63 -9.31 -12.96 -9.40
C PHE A 63 -9.49 -14.32 -10.10
N LYS A 64 -10.71 -14.67 -10.55
CA LYS A 64 -10.99 -15.93 -11.28
C LYS A 64 -10.10 -16.15 -12.51
N ARG A 65 -9.81 -15.09 -13.28
CA ARG A 65 -8.98 -15.16 -14.49
C ARG A 65 -7.51 -15.52 -14.24
N VAL A 66 -7.06 -15.41 -13.00
CA VAL A 66 -5.69 -15.70 -12.57
C VAL A 66 -5.66 -16.81 -11.52
N HIS A 67 -6.72 -17.62 -11.43
CA HIS A 67 -6.82 -18.75 -10.49
C HIS A 67 -6.68 -18.35 -9.01
N GLY A 68 -7.34 -17.26 -8.58
CA GLY A 68 -7.29 -16.76 -7.19
C GLY A 68 -7.70 -17.76 -6.10
N ASN A 69 -8.40 -18.84 -6.46
CA ASN A 69 -8.71 -19.94 -5.54
C ASN A 69 -7.50 -20.86 -5.23
N ASN A 70 -6.36 -20.66 -5.89
CA ASN A 70 -5.09 -21.31 -5.60
C ASN A 70 -3.93 -20.33 -5.80
N ILE A 71 -3.54 -19.65 -4.71
CA ILE A 71 -2.48 -18.64 -4.74
C ILE A 71 -1.09 -19.20 -5.09
N TYR A 72 -0.90 -20.53 -4.94
CA TYR A 72 0.33 -21.23 -5.29
C TYR A 72 0.39 -21.63 -6.78
N SER A 73 -0.66 -21.35 -7.56
CA SER A 73 -0.64 -21.58 -9.00
C SER A 73 0.34 -20.62 -9.70
N PRO A 74 1.02 -21.04 -10.79
CA PRO A 74 1.91 -20.15 -11.54
C PRO A 74 1.20 -18.90 -12.07
N GLU A 75 -0.08 -19.01 -12.46
CA GLU A 75 -0.87 -17.89 -12.95
C GLU A 75 -1.12 -16.85 -11.86
N PHE A 76 -1.50 -17.31 -10.66
CA PHE A 76 -1.74 -16.40 -9.54
C PHE A 76 -0.44 -15.80 -9.04
N LEU A 77 0.61 -16.60 -8.85
CA LEU A 77 1.89 -16.10 -8.37
C LEU A 77 2.45 -15.03 -9.32
N ALA A 78 2.33 -15.23 -10.63
CA ALA A 78 2.70 -14.21 -11.61
C ALA A 78 1.84 -12.94 -11.48
N HIS A 79 0.53 -13.08 -11.23
CA HIS A 79 -0.35 -11.93 -11.01
C HIS A 79 -0.03 -11.19 -9.71
N GLY A 80 0.02 -11.88 -8.58
CA GLY A 80 0.33 -11.32 -7.28
C GLY A 80 1.67 -10.60 -7.30
N SER A 81 2.70 -11.20 -7.91
CA SER A 81 4.01 -10.56 -8.07
C SER A 81 3.95 -9.26 -8.88
N ARG A 82 3.07 -9.18 -9.91
CA ARG A 82 2.85 -7.92 -10.66
C ARG A 82 2.16 -6.86 -9.80
N VAL A 83 1.24 -7.25 -8.92
CA VAL A 83 0.60 -6.30 -7.99
C VAL A 83 1.63 -5.74 -7.01
N ILE A 84 2.45 -6.60 -6.39
CA ILE A 84 3.49 -6.16 -5.46
C ILE A 84 4.56 -5.32 -6.17
N ALA A 85 4.95 -5.67 -7.40
CA ALA A 85 5.85 -4.84 -8.20
C ALA A 85 5.24 -3.47 -8.55
N GLY A 86 3.92 -3.41 -8.80
CA GLY A 86 3.22 -2.14 -8.99
C GLY A 86 3.23 -1.28 -7.72
N LEU A 87 2.99 -1.90 -6.55
CA LEU A 87 3.09 -1.23 -5.25
C LEU A 87 4.51 -0.72 -4.98
N ASP A 88 5.53 -1.52 -5.30
CA ASP A 88 6.94 -1.13 -5.19
C ASP A 88 7.24 0.14 -6.01
N MET A 89 6.77 0.21 -7.26
CA MET A 89 6.92 1.40 -8.10
C MET A 89 6.26 2.64 -7.46
N LEU A 90 5.07 2.50 -6.89
CA LEU A 90 4.37 3.61 -6.23
C LEU A 90 5.12 4.07 -4.98
N ILE A 91 5.54 3.13 -4.11
CA ILE A 91 6.30 3.42 -2.90
C ILE A 91 7.61 4.12 -3.26
N CYS A 92 8.35 3.60 -4.25
CA CYS A 92 9.62 4.18 -4.68
C CYS A 92 9.48 5.61 -5.24
N SER A 93 8.30 5.97 -5.76
CA SER A 93 8.00 7.29 -6.31
C SER A 93 7.27 8.25 -5.36
N LEU A 94 7.06 7.89 -4.08
CA LEU A 94 6.34 8.74 -3.12
C LEU A 94 6.94 10.15 -2.95
N ASP A 95 8.25 10.29 -3.09
CA ASP A 95 9.01 11.54 -3.05
C ASP A 95 9.19 12.22 -4.44
N GLU A 96 8.57 11.66 -5.49
CA GLU A 96 8.59 12.16 -6.86
C GLU A 96 7.17 12.46 -7.36
N PRO A 97 6.55 13.61 -7.00
CA PRO A 97 5.13 13.86 -7.21
C PRO A 97 4.66 13.73 -8.67
N ALA A 98 5.50 14.14 -9.63
CA ALA A 98 5.18 14.05 -11.06
C ALA A 98 5.17 12.59 -11.56
N THR A 99 6.15 11.80 -11.13
CA THR A 99 6.26 10.36 -11.43
C THR A 99 5.09 9.61 -10.81
N LEU A 100 4.82 9.87 -9.52
CA LEU A 100 3.72 9.26 -8.79
C LEU A 100 2.36 9.57 -9.44
N ALA A 101 2.10 10.83 -9.78
CA ALA A 101 0.84 11.22 -10.43
C ALA A 101 0.61 10.48 -11.76
N ALA A 102 1.66 10.30 -12.56
CA ALA A 102 1.56 9.55 -13.82
C ALA A 102 1.27 8.06 -13.59
N LEU A 103 1.92 7.44 -12.60
CA LEU A 103 1.68 6.04 -12.23
C LEU A 103 0.26 5.83 -11.68
N LEU A 104 -0.19 6.72 -10.79
CA LEU A 104 -1.55 6.67 -10.23
C LEU A 104 -2.61 6.84 -11.31
N SER A 105 -2.44 7.77 -12.25
CA SER A 105 -3.35 7.91 -13.39
C SER A 105 -3.42 6.63 -14.23
N HIS A 106 -2.28 6.00 -14.52
CA HIS A 106 -2.25 4.75 -15.27
C HIS A 106 -2.96 3.61 -14.53
N LEU A 107 -2.74 3.47 -13.22
CA LEU A 107 -3.39 2.44 -12.41
C LEU A 107 -4.88 2.70 -12.25
N LYS A 108 -5.30 3.96 -12.12
CA LYS A 108 -6.71 4.34 -12.06
C LYS A 108 -7.45 3.84 -13.31
N ASP A 109 -6.92 4.08 -14.50
CA ASP A 109 -7.52 3.62 -15.76
C ASP A 109 -7.66 2.08 -15.77
N GLN A 110 -6.64 1.35 -15.30
CA GLN A 110 -6.70 -0.11 -15.20
C GLN A 110 -7.77 -0.60 -14.22
N HIS A 111 -8.00 0.10 -13.10
CA HIS A 111 -8.95 -0.34 -12.08
C HIS A 111 -10.40 0.08 -12.38
N ILE A 112 -10.60 1.21 -13.09
CA ILE A 112 -11.92 1.64 -13.59
C ILE A 112 -12.53 0.57 -14.49
N GLU A 113 -11.77 0.03 -15.44
CA GLU A 113 -12.27 -1.01 -16.38
C GLU A 113 -12.73 -2.30 -15.66
N ARG A 114 -12.24 -2.52 -14.44
CA ARG A 114 -12.55 -3.70 -13.63
C ARG A 114 -13.70 -3.47 -12.65
N ASN A 115 -14.17 -2.22 -12.51
CA ASN A 115 -15.24 -1.82 -11.60
C ASN A 115 -15.02 -2.34 -10.16
N ILE A 116 -13.77 -2.21 -9.69
CA ILE A 116 -13.40 -2.62 -8.32
C ILE A 116 -14.01 -1.62 -7.35
N LYS A 117 -14.76 -2.12 -6.38
CA LYS A 117 -15.39 -1.25 -5.41
C LYS A 117 -14.34 -0.64 -4.46
N PRO A 118 -14.49 0.63 -4.06
CA PRO A 118 -13.54 1.30 -3.18
C PRO A 118 -13.23 0.54 -1.88
N GLU A 119 -14.21 -0.17 -1.31
CA GLU A 119 -14.01 -0.93 -0.06
C GLU A 119 -12.92 -2.02 -0.17
N PHE A 120 -12.70 -2.61 -1.34
CA PHE A 120 -11.66 -3.64 -1.49
C PHE A 120 -10.24 -3.09 -1.38
N PHE A 121 -10.04 -1.80 -1.66
CA PHE A 121 -8.76 -1.15 -1.43
C PHE A 121 -8.55 -0.90 0.07
N ASP A 122 -9.60 -0.57 0.83
CA ASP A 122 -9.47 -0.38 2.27
C ASP A 122 -9.13 -1.71 2.95
N LEU A 123 -9.85 -2.78 2.62
CA LEU A 123 -9.58 -4.14 3.10
C LEU A 123 -8.17 -4.61 2.75
N PHE A 124 -7.75 -4.43 1.48
CA PHE A 124 -6.39 -4.79 1.07
C PHE A 124 -5.33 -4.00 1.85
N GLY A 125 -5.61 -2.74 2.18
CA GLY A 125 -4.73 -1.91 3.00
C GLY A 125 -4.59 -2.41 4.43
N GLU A 126 -5.69 -2.86 5.03
CA GLU A 126 -5.69 -3.44 6.37
C GLU A 126 -4.76 -4.66 6.45
N ASP A 127 -4.94 -5.64 5.56
CA ASP A 127 -4.11 -6.86 5.52
C ASP A 127 -2.67 -6.56 5.11
N LEU A 128 -2.44 -5.61 4.19
CA LEU A 128 -1.11 -5.15 3.81
C LEU A 128 -0.35 -4.62 5.03
N LEU A 129 -0.98 -3.75 5.81
CA LEU A 129 -0.35 -3.15 6.98
C LEU A 129 -0.12 -4.19 8.09
N GLU A 130 -0.98 -5.20 8.21
CA GLU A 130 -0.78 -6.33 9.13
C GLU A 130 0.47 -7.15 8.75
N VAL A 131 0.57 -7.60 7.50
CA VAL A 131 1.74 -8.35 7.03
C VAL A 131 3.03 -7.53 7.11
N VAL A 132 2.97 -6.23 6.81
CA VAL A 132 4.10 -5.30 6.98
C VAL A 132 4.49 -5.20 8.46
N ALA A 133 3.52 -5.11 9.37
CA ALA A 133 3.77 -5.05 10.81
C ALA A 133 4.44 -6.32 11.33
N ASP A 134 4.00 -7.49 10.86
CA ASP A 134 4.59 -8.78 11.24
C ASP A 134 6.07 -8.89 10.83
N ILE A 135 6.42 -8.39 9.65
CA ILE A 135 7.80 -8.43 9.14
C ILE A 135 8.70 -7.40 9.84
N LEU A 136 8.21 -6.19 10.07
CA LEU A 136 9.00 -5.10 10.65
C LEU A 136 9.03 -5.12 12.18
N GLY A 137 8.03 -5.74 12.82
CA GLY A 137 7.86 -5.79 14.26
C GLY A 137 7.88 -4.40 14.90
N VAL A 138 8.73 -4.23 15.91
CA VAL A 138 8.87 -2.97 16.67
C VAL A 138 9.33 -1.79 15.83
N ASP A 139 9.92 -2.04 14.66
CA ASP A 139 10.39 -0.97 13.79
C ASP A 139 9.27 -0.40 12.92
N PHE A 140 8.09 -1.03 12.86
CA PHE A 140 6.98 -0.61 12.01
C PHE A 140 6.46 0.78 12.38
N ASP A 141 6.35 1.65 11.37
CA ASP A 141 5.79 2.98 11.54
C ASP A 141 4.38 3.02 10.95
N LYS A 142 3.41 2.63 11.79
CA LYS A 142 2.03 2.45 11.34
C LYS A 142 1.43 3.73 10.73
N GLN A 143 1.73 4.89 11.30
CA GLN A 143 1.13 6.14 10.85
C GLN A 143 1.66 6.52 9.47
N ALA A 144 2.98 6.50 9.27
CA ALA A 144 3.59 6.77 7.98
C ALA A 144 3.06 5.83 6.87
N TRP A 145 2.93 4.53 7.17
CA TRP A 145 2.36 3.57 6.23
C TRP A 145 0.90 3.85 5.91
N LEU A 146 0.08 4.16 6.92
CA LEU A 146 -1.33 4.47 6.72
C LEU A 146 -1.51 5.71 5.84
N ASP A 147 -0.78 6.79 6.12
CA ASP A 147 -0.90 8.05 5.39
C ASP A 147 -0.40 7.91 3.94
N CYS A 148 0.71 7.20 3.72
CA CYS A 148 1.23 6.92 2.38
C CYS A 148 0.39 5.91 1.59
N TYR A 149 -0.16 4.89 2.23
CA TYR A 149 -1.09 3.97 1.58
C TYR A 149 -2.37 4.70 1.16
N ASN A 150 -2.95 5.51 2.05
CA ASN A 150 -4.14 6.31 1.78
C ASN A 150 -3.91 7.29 0.62
N HIS A 151 -2.76 7.94 0.58
CA HIS A 151 -2.36 8.80 -0.54
C HIS A 151 -2.34 8.04 -1.87
N ILE A 152 -1.74 6.84 -1.88
CA ILE A 152 -1.70 5.97 -3.07
C ILE A 152 -3.11 5.57 -3.50
N VAL A 153 -3.91 4.98 -2.62
CA VAL A 153 -5.22 4.44 -3.03
C VAL A 153 -6.22 5.53 -3.37
N ALA A 154 -6.11 6.73 -2.78
CA ALA A 154 -6.91 7.88 -3.20
C ALA A 154 -6.69 8.25 -4.68
N GLY A 155 -5.49 8.00 -5.21
CA GLY A 155 -5.18 8.20 -6.63
C GLY A 155 -5.73 7.11 -7.56
N ILE A 156 -6.00 5.91 -7.05
CA ILE A 156 -6.44 4.73 -7.84
C ILE A 156 -7.96 4.55 -7.77
N LYS A 157 -8.55 4.77 -6.58
CA LYS A 157 -9.99 4.65 -6.35
C LYS A 157 -10.76 5.49 -7.37
N SER A 158 -11.81 4.89 -7.91
CA SER A 158 -12.73 5.49 -8.89
C SER A 158 -14.06 5.83 -8.26
#